data_AF-A0A974TCX6-F1
#
_entry.id   AF-A0A974TCX6-F1
#
_cell.length_a   1.000
_cell.length_b   1.000
_cell.length_c   1.000
_cell.angle_alpha   90.00
_cell.angle_beta   90.00
_cell.angle_gamma   90.00
#
_symmetry.space_group_name_H-M   'P 1'
#
loop_
_entity.id
_entity.type
_entity.pdbx_description
1 polymer ?
#
loop_
_entity_poly.entity_id
_entity_poly.type
_entity_poly.pdbx_seq_one_letter_code
_entity_poly.pdbx_strand_id
1 'polypeptide(L)'
;MEKFGGRCPSISEVANIPDADLLMLAGIGPSTIRKIHSITGGGIISSTAMAGLSDDELLSKCDRLLAQLNELRGEFKWREQELRSW
;
A
#
# COMPACT_ATOMS: atom_id res chain seq x y z
N MET A 1 -18.16 6.62 15.89
CA MET A 1 -18.71 7.35 14.72
C MET A 1 -18.46 8.86 14.77
N GLU A 2 -18.11 9.44 15.93
CA GLU A 2 -17.83 10.88 16.08
C GLU A 2 -16.63 11.37 15.25
N LYS A 3 -15.56 10.54 15.13
CA LYS A 3 -14.37 10.84 14.31
C LYS A 3 -14.66 11.22 12.84
N PHE A 4 -15.83 10.84 12.32
CA PHE A 4 -16.23 11.13 10.94
C PHE A 4 -17.54 11.93 10.85
N GLY A 5 -18.01 12.53 11.95
CA GLY A 5 -19.23 13.36 11.93
C GLY A 5 -20.48 12.62 11.44
N GLY A 6 -20.56 11.30 11.67
CA GLY A 6 -21.69 10.48 11.23
C GLY A 6 -21.67 10.03 9.76
N ARG A 7 -20.67 10.43 8.95
CA ARG A 7 -20.50 9.90 7.60
C ARG A 7 -19.83 8.53 7.60
N CYS A 8 -20.03 7.77 6.53
CA CYS A 8 -19.27 6.56 6.27
C CYS A 8 -17.85 6.94 5.81
N PRO A 9 -16.77 6.58 6.53
CA PRO A 9 -15.41 6.91 6.12
C PRO A 9 -14.97 6.09 4.90
N SER A 10 -14.08 6.65 4.10
CA SER A 10 -13.42 5.91 3.02
C SER A 10 -12.42 4.90 3.56
N ILE A 11 -12.11 3.87 2.79
CA ILE A 11 -11.15 2.83 3.21
C ILE A 11 -9.74 3.40 3.45
N SER A 12 -9.36 4.46 2.72
CA SER A 12 -8.08 5.17 2.92
C SER A 12 -8.06 5.97 4.22
N GLU A 13 -9.18 6.59 4.59
CA GLU A 13 -9.29 7.28 5.88
C GLU A 13 -9.25 6.29 7.04
N VAL A 14 -9.87 5.12 6.89
CA VAL A 14 -9.80 4.04 7.88
C VAL A 14 -8.38 3.49 8.01
N ALA A 15 -7.64 3.35 6.91
CA ALA A 15 -6.26 2.87 6.92
C ALA A 15 -5.26 3.83 7.60
N ASN A 16 -5.58 5.11 7.69
CA ASN A 16 -4.76 6.09 8.40
C ASN A 16 -5.02 6.13 9.92
N ILE A 17 -5.98 5.37 10.43
CA ILE A 17 -6.23 5.24 11.87
C ILE A 17 -5.24 4.24 12.46
N PRO A 18 -4.59 4.54 13.60
CA PRO A 18 -3.74 3.57 14.29
C PRO A 18 -4.48 2.26 14.59
N ASP A 19 -3.81 1.12 14.39
CA ASP A 19 -4.41 -0.20 14.64
C ASP A 19 -4.96 -0.35 16.06
N ALA A 20 -4.30 0.25 17.06
CA ALA A 20 -4.76 0.27 18.44
C ALA A 20 -6.14 0.93 18.58
N ASP A 21 -6.38 2.05 17.90
CA ASP A 21 -7.67 2.75 17.90
C ASP A 21 -8.73 1.94 17.15
N LEU A 22 -8.35 1.22 16.09
CA LEU A 22 -9.27 0.36 15.34
C LEU A 22 -9.72 -0.85 16.17
N LEU A 23 -8.81 -1.46 16.95
CA LEU A 23 -9.13 -2.58 17.83
C LEU A 23 -10.08 -2.21 18.98
N MET A 24 -10.16 -0.92 19.34
CA MET A 24 -11.13 -0.46 20.35
C MET A 24 -12.56 -0.39 19.82
N LEU A 25 -12.77 -0.53 18.50
CA LEU A 25 -14.10 -0.50 17.90
C LEU A 25 -14.78 -1.87 18.00
N ALA A 26 -16.03 -1.86 18.48
CA ALA A 26 -16.84 -3.07 18.56
C ALA A 26 -16.98 -3.74 17.17
N GLY A 27 -16.67 -5.04 17.10
CA GLY A 27 -16.71 -5.81 15.86
C GLY A 27 -15.46 -5.72 14.97
N ILE A 28 -14.44 -4.95 15.37
CA ILE A 28 -13.16 -4.92 14.68
C ILE A 28 -12.15 -5.80 15.42
N GLY A 29 -11.79 -6.91 14.80
CA GLY A 29 -10.72 -7.80 15.26
C GLY A 29 -9.46 -7.70 14.41
N PRO A 30 -8.38 -8.39 14.81
CA PRO A 30 -7.11 -8.43 14.06
C PRO A 30 -7.28 -8.90 12.60
N SER A 31 -8.24 -9.78 12.33
CA SER A 31 -8.57 -10.24 10.97
C SER A 31 -9.16 -9.13 10.09
N THR A 32 -9.98 -8.26 10.66
CA THR A 32 -10.54 -7.09 9.98
C THR A 32 -9.46 -6.06 9.67
N ILE A 33 -8.54 -5.83 10.60
CA ILE A 33 -7.37 -4.95 10.39
C ILE A 33 -6.48 -5.48 9.27
N ARG A 34 -6.20 -6.79 9.26
CA ARG A 34 -5.45 -7.42 8.18
C ARG A 34 -6.12 -7.27 6.82
N LYS A 35 -7.45 -7.32 6.76
CA LYS A 35 -8.21 -7.05 5.52
C LYS A 35 -8.09 -5.59 5.09
N ILE A 36 -8.19 -4.64 6.02
CA ILE A 36 -8.00 -3.21 5.72
C ILE A 36 -6.61 -3.00 5.12
N HIS A 37 -5.55 -3.48 5.78
CA HIS A 37 -4.18 -3.41 5.28
C HIS A 37 -3.96 -4.17 3.98
N SER A 38 -4.65 -5.29 3.76
CA SER A 38 -4.57 -6.01 2.47
C SER A 38 -5.18 -5.20 1.33
N ILE A 39 -6.23 -4.42 1.59
CA ILE A 39 -6.91 -3.59 0.60
C ILE A 39 -6.13 -2.28 0.36
N THR A 40 -5.48 -1.74 1.39
CA THR A 40 -4.78 -0.45 1.32
C THR A 40 -3.27 -0.56 1.09
N GLY A 41 -2.64 -1.66 1.50
CA GLY A 41 -1.21 -1.95 1.35
C GLY A 41 -0.80 -2.35 -0.06
N GLY A 42 -1.75 -2.72 -0.93
CA GLY A 42 -1.53 -3.03 -2.35
C GLY A 42 -1.24 -1.81 -3.24
N GLY A 43 -0.91 -0.66 -2.66
CA GLY A 43 -0.60 0.53 -3.43
C GLY A 43 -1.85 1.29 -3.86
N ILE A 44 -2.65 1.74 -2.88
CA ILE A 44 -3.21 3.08 -3.06
C ILE A 44 -2.01 4.01 -2.96
N ILE A 45 -1.27 4.17 -4.07
CA ILE A 45 -0.53 5.40 -4.30
C ILE A 45 -1.61 6.44 -4.20
N SER A 46 -1.64 7.12 -3.05
CA SER A 46 -2.65 8.10 -2.69
C SER A 46 -2.95 8.89 -3.95
N SER A 47 -4.18 8.88 -4.45
CA SER A 47 -4.53 9.64 -5.66
C SER A 47 -4.13 11.11 -5.49
N THR A 48 -4.06 11.57 -4.24
CA THR A 48 -3.48 12.84 -3.77
C THR A 48 -1.96 12.99 -3.98
N ALA A 49 -1.16 11.92 -3.92
CA ALA A 49 0.28 11.92 -4.24
C ALA A 49 0.56 11.85 -5.75
N MET A 50 -0.47 11.58 -6.56
CA MET A 50 -0.44 11.68 -8.03
C MET A 50 -1.13 12.96 -8.51
N ALA A 51 -2.02 13.54 -7.70
CA ALA A 51 -2.70 14.80 -7.98
C ALA A 51 -1.67 15.93 -7.98
N GLY A 52 -1.44 16.51 -9.15
CA GLY A 52 -0.46 17.57 -9.37
C GLY A 52 0.76 17.15 -10.20
N LEU A 53 0.90 15.86 -10.52
CA LEU A 53 1.86 15.42 -11.54
C LEU A 53 1.23 15.54 -12.92
N SER A 54 2.00 16.09 -13.86
CA SER A 54 1.70 16.02 -15.28
C SER A 54 1.81 14.59 -15.81
N ASP A 55 1.20 14.33 -16.96
CA ASP A 55 1.26 13.01 -17.61
C ASP A 55 2.71 12.56 -17.88
N ASP A 56 3.61 13.49 -18.21
CA ASP A 56 5.03 13.22 -18.43
C ASP A 56 5.76 12.80 -17.15
N GLU A 57 5.42 13.42 -16.02
CA GLU A 57 5.98 13.05 -14.71
C GLU A 57 5.44 11.71 -14.22
N LEU A 58 4.17 11.41 -14.52
CA LEU A 58 3.57 10.11 -14.26
C LEU A 58 4.27 9.01 -15.07
N LEU A 59 4.48 9.22 -16.37
CA LEU A 59 5.21 8.31 -17.24
C LEU A 59 6.63 8.09 -16.74
N SER A 60 7.36 9.17 -16.45
CA SER A 60 8.73 9.11 -15.93
C SER A 60 8.82 8.33 -14.62
N LYS A 61 7.83 8.49 -13.73
CA LYS A 61 7.75 7.76 -12.46
C LYS A 61 7.42 6.28 -12.68
N CYS A 62 6.54 5.96 -13.62
CA CYS A 62 6.25 4.58 -14.01
C CYS A 62 7.49 3.88 -14.57
N ASP A 63 8.22 4.53 -15.48
CA ASP A 63 9.46 3.97 -16.05
C ASP A 63 10.52 3.69 -15.00
N ARG A 64 10.69 4.63 -14.05
CA ARG A 64 11.61 4.45 -12.92
C ARG A 64 11.22 3.27 -12.04
N LEU A 65 9.94 3.14 -11.69
CA LEU A 65 9.45 2.04 -10.86
C LEU A 65 9.59 0.69 -11.57
N LEU A 66 9.34 0.65 -12.88
CA LEU A 66 9.56 -0.54 -13.70
C LEU A 66 11.03 -0.94 -13.74
N ALA A 67 11.94 0.01 -13.88
CA ALA A 67 13.39 -0.25 -13.83
C ALA A 67 13.81 -0.86 -12.48
N GLN A 68 13.36 -0.29 -11.37
CA GLN A 68 13.64 -0.81 -10.02
C GLN A 68 13.09 -2.23 -9.80
N LEU A 69 11.89 -2.51 -10.30
CA LEU A 69 11.31 -3.86 -10.24
C LEU A 69 12.13 -4.87 -11.05
N ASN A 70 12.61 -4.47 -12.22
CA ASN A 70 13.44 -5.33 -13.06
C ASN A 70 14.79 -5.64 -12.41
N GLU A 71 15.41 -4.63 -11.79
CA GLU A 71 16.65 -4.79 -11.02
C GLU A 71 16.46 -5.76 -9.85
N LEU A 72 15.44 -5.54 -9.01
CA LEU A 72 15.16 -6.38 -7.86
C LEU A 72 14.85 -7.83 -8.26
N ARG A 73 14.13 -8.02 -9.37
CA ARG A 73 13.88 -9.34 -9.94
C ARG A 73 15.16 -10.01 -10.44
N GLY A 74 16.09 -9.23 -11.00
CA GLY A 74 17.41 -9.71 -11.39
C GLY A 74 18.20 -10.22 -10.18
N GLU A 75 18.28 -9.42 -9.12
CA GLU A 75 18.93 -9.83 -7.86
C GLU A 75 18.32 -11.08 -7.26
N PHE A 76 16.99 -11.18 -7.27
CA PHE A 76 16.30 -12.34 -6.73
C PHE A 76 16.66 -13.61 -7.50
N LYS A 77 16.66 -13.55 -8.83
CA LYS A 77 17.08 -14.67 -9.69
C LYS A 77 18.55 -15.04 -9.47
N TRP A 78 19.41 -14.05 -9.30
CA TRP A 78 20.83 -14.28 -9.00
C TRP A 78 21.00 -15.04 -7.68
N ARG A 79 20.37 -14.56 -6.60
CA ARG A 79 20.41 -15.23 -5.29
C ARG A 79 19.80 -16.63 -5.33
N GLU A 80 18.73 -16.83 -6.10
CA GLU A 80 18.13 -18.15 -6.29
C GLU A 80 19.09 -19.13 -6.98
N GLN A 81 19.82 -18.68 -8.01
CA GLN A 81 20.83 -19.50 -8.68
C GLN A 81 22.01 -19.81 -7.76
N GLU A 82 22.48 -18.82 -7.01
CA GLU A 82 23.54 -19.01 -6.02
C GLU A 82 23.14 -20.08 -5.01
N LEU A 83 21.95 -20.00 -4.41
CA LEU A 83 21.45 -21.00 -3.46
C LEU A 83 21.26 -22.40 -4.06
N ARG A 84 20.94 -22.52 -5.36
CA ARG A 84 20.83 -23.82 -6.05
C ARG A 84 22.18 -24.44 -6.41
N SER A 85 23.26 -23.66 -6.36
CA SER A 85 24.61 -24.12 -6.72
C SER A 85 25.44 -24.65 -5.54
N TRP A 86 24.87 -24.63 -4.33
CA TRP A 86 25.38 -25.28 -3.11
C TRP A 86 24.71 -26.65 -2.90
#